data_AF-A0A946R1P2-F1
#
_entry.id   AF-A0A946R1P2-F1
#
_cell.length_a   1.000
_cell.length_b   1.000
_cell.length_c   1.000
_cell.angle_alpha   90.00
_cell.angle_beta   90.00
_cell.angle_gamma   90.00
#
_symmetry.space_group_name_H-M   'P 1'
#
loop_
_entity.id
_entity.type
_entity.pdbx_description
1 polymer ?
#
loop_
_entity_poly.entity_id
_entity_poly.type
_entity_poly.pdbx_seq_one_letter_code
_entity_poly.pdbx_strand_id
1 'polypeptide(L)'
;MASKRKRGGKFQYVFKNAGLLPRPAYKSFDDEVEGDLYAARMDALLSQGIVSDELVSGKPEPVTVKDLLRRYQQEAQVGDSDYPLLRSLIEQVGSTQLQGLTSNWADSWIHEMKVTRKIAPSTIRHYKGALSRAIRWGVRKFPGYLPLNPLDALPRGYANYSRHDVADSGVQRFDIERDRRLEVGEEQRIRLILSGGVPQGREVSVNLKWPAALNCIFDLALESAMRLREMHTLTRQQVDLPRRTIFLDKTKNGSKRQVPLTSVAVDSLKSYYEHVASASGGMAGFQFENDILLPWWNGSREKIAINRVSSRLSRVFIRTFKMAGCEGLRFHDLRHEATSRFFERTQLSDLEISKITGHKDIRMLQRYANLRASDLAQKMW
;
A
#
# COMPACT_ATOMS: atom_id res chain seq x y z
N MET A 1 -38.84 11.16 33.47
CA MET A 1 -37.81 10.40 34.18
C MET A 1 -37.63 9.04 33.55
N ALA A 2 -36.39 8.60 33.41
CA ALA A 2 -36.00 7.34 32.82
C ALA A 2 -36.47 6.16 33.69
N SER A 3 -36.97 5.10 33.05
CA SER A 3 -37.35 3.88 33.77
C SER A 3 -36.16 2.90 33.83
N LYS A 4 -35.91 2.33 35.00
CA LYS A 4 -34.82 1.38 35.29
C LYS A 4 -35.33 -0.06 35.30
N ARG A 5 -34.57 -1.00 34.74
CA ARG A 5 -34.82 -2.46 34.81
C ARG A 5 -33.53 -3.26 34.80
N LYS A 6 -33.50 -4.41 35.49
CA LYS A 6 -32.34 -5.32 35.47
C LYS A 6 -32.50 -6.35 34.34
N ARG A 7 -31.51 -6.50 33.47
CA ARG A 7 -31.54 -7.44 32.33
C ARG A 7 -30.16 -8.04 32.07
N GLY A 8 -30.03 -9.36 32.18
CA GLY A 8 -28.79 -10.09 31.87
C GLY A 8 -27.59 -9.67 32.74
N GLY A 9 -27.81 -9.43 34.04
CA GLY A 9 -26.77 -8.98 34.97
C GLY A 9 -26.48 -7.48 34.96
N LYS A 10 -27.00 -6.73 33.98
CA LYS A 10 -26.79 -5.28 33.84
C LYS A 10 -28.01 -4.46 34.25
N PHE A 11 -27.80 -3.21 34.67
CA PHE A 11 -28.83 -2.21 34.93
C PHE A 11 -29.15 -1.44 33.64
N GLN A 12 -30.36 -1.57 33.12
CA GLN A 12 -30.81 -0.92 31.89
C GLN A 12 -31.79 0.22 32.18
N TYR A 13 -31.49 1.39 31.62
CA TYR A 13 -32.29 2.60 31.68
C TYR A 13 -32.97 2.86 30.34
N VAL A 14 -34.22 3.30 30.39
CA VAL A 14 -35.04 3.61 29.22
C VAL A 14 -35.51 5.06 29.30
N PHE A 15 -35.11 5.84 28.31
CA PHE A 15 -35.47 7.25 28.17
C PHE A 15 -36.61 7.37 27.15
N LYS A 16 -37.71 7.98 27.56
CA LYS A 16 -38.89 8.22 26.72
C LYS A 16 -39.24 9.71 26.78
N ASN A 17 -39.21 10.38 25.64
CA ASN A 17 -39.72 11.74 25.49
C ASN A 17 -40.21 11.92 24.05
N ALA A 18 -41.52 11.80 23.83
CA ALA A 18 -42.11 11.76 22.48
C ALA A 18 -41.95 13.08 21.68
N GLY A 19 -41.69 14.20 22.36
CA GLY A 19 -41.46 15.49 21.70
C GLY A 19 -40.02 15.73 21.27
N LEU A 20 -39.05 15.00 21.86
CA LEU A 20 -37.62 15.23 21.67
C LEU A 20 -36.85 14.02 21.11
N LEU A 21 -37.30 12.80 21.41
CA LEU A 21 -36.66 11.57 20.97
C LEU A 21 -37.54 10.88 19.91
N PRO A 22 -37.00 10.57 18.71
CA PRO A 22 -37.78 9.91 17.65
C PRO A 22 -38.17 8.46 18.01
N ARG A 23 -37.48 7.86 18.98
CA ARG A 23 -37.76 6.53 19.54
C ARG A 23 -37.22 6.45 20.97
N PRO A 24 -37.73 5.53 21.83
CA PRO A 24 -37.15 5.30 23.14
C PRO A 24 -35.65 4.96 23.05
N ALA A 25 -34.84 5.61 23.89
CA ALA A 25 -33.42 5.34 23.99
C ALA A 25 -33.13 4.37 25.14
N TYR A 26 -32.17 3.47 24.96
CA TYR A 26 -31.81 2.44 25.93
C TYR A 26 -30.32 2.52 26.26
N LYS A 27 -29.97 2.46 27.54
CA LYS A 27 -28.57 2.40 27.99
C LYS A 27 -28.42 1.39 29.12
N SER A 28 -27.36 0.58 29.10
CA SER A 28 -27.11 -0.45 30.11
C SER A 28 -25.75 -0.25 30.78
N PHE A 29 -25.69 -0.44 32.09
CA PHE A 29 -24.52 -0.27 32.96
C PHE A 29 -24.28 -1.54 33.79
N ASP A 30 -23.02 -1.81 34.12
CA ASP A 30 -22.65 -2.90 35.04
C ASP A 30 -22.81 -2.47 36.50
N ASP A 31 -22.55 -1.19 36.80
CA ASP A 31 -22.75 -0.57 38.11
C ASP A 31 -24.07 0.23 38.18
N GLU A 32 -24.76 0.11 39.32
CA GLU A 32 -26.07 0.73 39.53
C GLU A 32 -25.97 2.24 39.78
N VAL A 33 -24.95 2.65 40.53
CA VAL A 33 -24.74 4.05 40.93
C VAL A 33 -24.34 4.89 39.73
N GLU A 34 -23.43 4.38 38.88
CA GLU A 34 -23.08 4.99 37.60
C GLU A 34 -24.30 5.17 36.70
N GLY A 35 -25.15 4.15 36.62
CA GLY A 35 -26.37 4.17 35.83
C GLY A 35 -27.38 5.21 36.31
N ASP A 36 -27.58 5.33 37.63
CA ASP A 36 -28.51 6.30 38.23
C ASP A 36 -28.02 7.74 38.02
N LEU A 37 -26.70 8.00 38.16
CA LEU A 37 -26.10 9.31 37.88
C LEU A 37 -26.24 9.70 36.40
N TYR A 38 -25.99 8.76 35.48
CA TYR A 38 -26.18 8.99 34.06
C TYR A 38 -27.64 9.29 33.71
N ALA A 39 -28.58 8.53 34.30
CA ALA A 39 -30.00 8.72 34.07
C ALA A 39 -30.48 10.10 34.54
N ALA A 40 -30.06 10.53 35.73
CA ALA A 40 -30.37 11.85 36.25
C ALA A 40 -29.83 12.98 35.34
N ARG A 41 -28.59 12.85 34.86
CA ARG A 41 -27.99 13.80 33.90
C ARG A 41 -28.81 13.91 32.61
N MET A 42 -29.16 12.76 32.02
CA MET A 42 -29.92 12.71 30.77
C MET A 42 -31.35 13.22 30.91
N ASP A 43 -32.03 12.90 32.02
CA ASP A 43 -33.36 13.44 32.30
C ASP A 43 -33.33 14.97 32.49
N ALA A 44 -32.29 15.51 33.13
CA ALA A 44 -32.10 16.96 33.30
C ALA A 44 -31.86 17.67 31.96
N LEU A 45 -31.14 17.06 31.01
CA LEU A 45 -30.96 17.62 29.67
C LEU A 45 -32.28 17.58 28.88
N LEU A 46 -32.99 16.45 28.94
CA LEU A 46 -34.28 16.30 28.26
C LEU A 46 -35.35 17.25 28.80
N SER A 47 -35.34 17.55 30.11
CA SER A 47 -36.27 18.52 30.70
C SER A 47 -35.99 19.96 30.26
N GLN A 48 -34.75 20.26 29.85
CA GLN A 48 -34.33 21.53 29.27
C GLN A 48 -34.54 21.59 27.74
N GLY A 49 -35.12 20.55 27.12
CA GLY A 49 -35.27 20.48 25.66
C GLY A 49 -34.00 20.08 24.91
N ILE A 50 -32.92 19.73 25.61
CA ILE A 50 -31.63 19.38 25.03
C ILE A 50 -31.57 17.88 24.80
N VAL A 51 -31.43 17.47 23.54
CA VAL A 51 -31.26 16.07 23.16
C VAL A 51 -29.78 15.76 23.03
N SER A 52 -29.25 14.93 23.93
CA SER A 52 -27.89 14.41 23.80
C SER A 52 -27.82 13.40 22.64
N ASP A 53 -26.80 13.51 21.79
CA ASP A 53 -26.49 12.55 20.72
C ASP A 53 -26.31 11.11 21.24
N GLU A 54 -25.95 10.96 22.51
CA GLU A 54 -25.84 9.67 23.20
C GLU A 54 -27.19 8.93 23.28
N LEU A 55 -28.31 9.66 23.38
CA LEU A 55 -29.67 9.10 23.43
C LEU A 55 -30.22 8.78 22.03
N VAL A 56 -29.82 9.53 21.01
CA VAL A 56 -30.33 9.38 19.64
C VAL A 56 -29.64 8.23 18.90
N SER A 57 -28.32 8.12 19.06
CA SER A 57 -27.50 7.22 18.24
C SER A 57 -27.51 5.75 18.72
N GLY A 58 -27.81 5.49 20.00
CA GLY A 58 -27.91 4.15 20.60
C GLY A 58 -26.61 3.34 20.60
N LYS A 59 -25.52 3.84 20.02
CA LYS A 59 -24.19 3.22 20.06
C LYS A 59 -23.33 3.90 21.11
N PRO A 60 -22.68 3.17 22.02
CA PRO A 60 -21.73 3.78 22.95
C PRO A 60 -20.63 4.52 22.18
N GLU A 61 -20.21 5.65 22.73
CA GLU A 61 -19.07 6.40 22.22
C GLU A 61 -17.79 5.56 22.32
N PRO A 62 -16.84 5.72 21.39
CA PRO A 62 -15.59 4.96 21.47
C PRO A 62 -14.81 5.39 22.71
N VAL A 63 -14.43 4.43 23.54
CA VAL A 63 -13.67 4.68 24.78
C VAL A 63 -12.19 4.39 24.56
N THR A 64 -11.88 3.39 23.72
CA THR A 64 -10.52 3.00 23.37
C THR A 64 -10.14 3.35 21.93
N VAL A 65 -8.84 3.34 21.64
CA VAL A 65 -8.32 3.43 20.26
C VAL A 65 -8.90 2.31 19.40
N LYS A 66 -9.02 1.08 19.91
CA LYS A 66 -9.62 -0.03 19.17
C LYS A 66 -11.05 0.25 18.73
N ASP A 67 -11.86 0.82 19.61
CA ASP A 67 -13.25 1.17 19.30
C ASP A 67 -13.29 2.26 18.23
N LEU A 68 -12.47 3.30 18.39
CA LEU A 68 -12.33 4.37 17.41
C LEU A 68 -11.91 3.83 16.04
N LEU A 69 -10.89 2.98 15.97
CA LEU A 69 -10.38 2.43 14.71
C LEU A 69 -11.42 1.54 14.02
N ARG A 70 -12.12 0.67 14.77
CA ARG A 70 -13.20 -0.15 14.23
C ARG A 70 -14.33 0.70 13.67
N ARG A 71 -14.73 1.75 14.39
CA ARG A 71 -15.79 2.65 13.97
C ARG A 71 -15.37 3.48 12.75
N TYR A 72 -14.13 3.96 12.72
CA TYR A 72 -13.53 4.63 11.56
C TYR A 72 -13.57 3.72 10.31
N GLN A 73 -13.24 2.44 10.45
CA GLN A 73 -13.29 1.48 9.34
C GLN A 73 -14.69 1.18 8.81
N GLN A 74 -15.72 1.33 9.66
CA GLN A 74 -17.13 1.06 9.31
C GLN A 74 -17.84 2.30 8.77
N GLU A 75 -17.57 3.47 9.35
CA GLU A 75 -18.34 4.68 9.14
C GLU A 75 -17.63 5.71 8.25
N ALA A 76 -16.31 5.58 8.04
CA ALA A 76 -15.54 6.47 7.17
C ALA A 76 -15.09 5.79 5.88
N GLN A 77 -14.83 6.60 4.85
CA GLN A 77 -14.17 6.13 3.64
C GLN A 77 -12.67 5.95 3.90
N VAL A 78 -12.27 4.71 4.17
CA VAL A 78 -10.87 4.36 4.43
C VAL A 78 -10.20 3.86 3.14
N GLY A 79 -8.98 4.35 2.86
CA GLY A 79 -8.22 3.87 1.71
C GLY A 79 -7.73 2.44 1.92
N ASP A 80 -7.74 1.57 0.88
CA ASP A 80 -7.37 0.15 1.11
C ASP A 80 -5.93 -0.05 1.66
N SER A 81 -5.03 0.91 1.44
CA SER A 81 -3.66 0.85 1.99
C SER A 81 -3.62 1.01 3.51
N ASP A 82 -4.65 1.65 4.08
CA ASP A 82 -4.72 1.92 5.51
C ASP A 82 -5.28 0.72 6.27
N TYR A 83 -6.14 -0.11 5.68
CA TYR A 83 -6.75 -1.27 6.39
C TYR A 83 -5.72 -2.21 7.05
N PRO A 84 -4.61 -2.62 6.39
CA PRO A 84 -3.59 -3.43 7.03
C PRO A 84 -2.90 -2.70 8.19
N LEU A 85 -2.64 -1.39 8.03
CA LEU A 85 -2.04 -0.56 9.07
C LEU A 85 -2.98 -0.45 10.28
N LEU A 86 -4.26 -0.15 10.05
CA LEU A 86 -5.28 -0.04 11.09
C LEU A 86 -5.46 -1.35 11.86
N ARG A 87 -5.46 -2.49 11.16
CA ARG A 87 -5.49 -3.81 11.83
C ARG A 87 -4.30 -3.98 12.76
N SER A 88 -3.11 -3.68 12.27
CA SER A 88 -1.90 -3.77 13.09
C SER A 88 -1.92 -2.74 14.23
N LEU A 89 -2.44 -1.54 14.03
CA LEU A 89 -2.61 -0.53 15.09
C LEU A 89 -3.57 -0.99 16.19
N ILE A 90 -4.63 -1.72 15.86
CA ILE A 90 -5.53 -2.31 16.86
C ILE A 90 -4.77 -3.27 17.78
N GLU A 91 -3.82 -4.04 17.26
CA GLU A 91 -3.00 -4.95 18.06
C GLU A 91 -1.96 -4.18 18.89
N GLN A 92 -1.39 -3.11 18.34
CA GLN A 92 -0.29 -2.36 18.96
C GLN A 92 -0.74 -1.37 20.05
N VAL A 93 -1.81 -0.63 19.80
CA VAL A 93 -2.25 0.50 20.65
C VAL A 93 -3.75 0.47 20.94
N GLY A 94 -4.45 -0.59 20.55
CA GLY A 94 -5.90 -0.66 20.65
C GLY A 94 -6.44 -0.62 22.08
N SER A 95 -5.65 -1.05 23.08
CA SER A 95 -6.02 -1.01 24.50
C SER A 95 -5.90 0.40 25.10
N THR A 96 -5.26 1.34 24.42
CA THR A 96 -5.11 2.72 24.91
C THR A 96 -6.47 3.41 24.99
N GLN A 97 -6.75 4.02 26.14
CA GLN A 97 -7.91 4.88 26.36
C GLN A 97 -7.80 6.16 25.55
N LEU A 98 -8.88 6.63 24.94
CA LEU A 98 -8.84 7.84 24.11
C LEU A 98 -8.40 9.08 24.90
N GLN A 99 -8.82 9.19 26.16
CA GLN A 99 -8.39 10.26 27.07
C GLN A 99 -6.89 10.19 27.42
N GLY A 100 -6.27 9.01 27.28
CA GLY A 100 -4.84 8.80 27.49
C GLY A 100 -3.96 9.19 26.30
N LEU A 101 -4.55 9.63 25.17
CA LEU A 101 -3.82 10.07 23.99
C LEU A 101 -3.24 11.48 24.18
N THR A 102 -2.17 11.56 24.96
CA THR A 102 -1.40 12.78 25.23
C THR A 102 -0.19 12.92 24.29
N SER A 103 0.49 14.07 24.30
CA SER A 103 1.76 14.25 23.58
C SER A 103 2.83 13.27 24.08
N ASN A 104 2.91 13.05 25.40
CA ASN A 104 3.84 12.07 25.97
C ASN A 104 3.55 10.65 25.47
N TRP A 105 2.28 10.28 25.36
CA TRP A 105 1.90 8.99 24.76
C TRP A 105 2.37 8.89 23.30
N ALA A 106 2.20 9.96 22.51
CA ALA A 106 2.64 10.00 21.12
C ALA A 106 4.16 9.83 21.01
N ASP A 107 4.94 10.57 21.80
CA ASP A 107 6.41 10.45 21.81
C ASP A 107 6.86 9.05 22.24
N SER A 108 6.23 8.50 23.28
CA SER A 108 6.52 7.15 23.78
C SER A 108 6.22 6.08 22.74
N TRP A 109 5.11 6.22 22.01
CA TRP A 109 4.74 5.29 20.94
C TRP A 109 5.71 5.36 19.75
N ILE A 110 6.15 6.56 19.35
CA ILE A 110 7.19 6.70 18.31
C ILE A 110 8.51 6.08 18.77
N HIS A 111 8.91 6.32 20.03
CA HIS A 111 10.13 5.78 20.61
C HIS A 111 10.09 4.24 20.68
N GLU A 112 8.99 3.63 21.13
CA GLU A 112 8.80 2.17 21.17
C GLU A 112 8.92 1.53 19.78
N MET A 113 8.38 2.18 18.74
CA MET A 113 8.56 1.70 17.36
C MET A 113 10.02 1.72 16.91
N LYS A 114 10.81 2.68 17.36
CA LYS A 114 12.22 2.80 17.01
C LYS A 114 13.10 1.83 17.81
N VAL A 115 12.88 1.76 19.12
CA VAL A 115 13.76 1.05 20.05
C VAL A 115 13.44 -0.44 20.11
N THR A 116 12.20 -0.76 20.44
CA THR A 116 11.75 -2.14 20.63
C THR A 116 11.58 -2.83 19.29
N ARG A 117 10.88 -2.18 18.35
CA ARG A 117 10.50 -2.80 17.07
C ARG A 117 11.46 -2.53 15.92
N LYS A 118 12.41 -1.61 16.10
CA LYS A 118 13.49 -1.32 15.15
C LYS A 118 12.99 -1.02 13.72
N ILE A 119 11.88 -0.28 13.64
CA ILE A 119 11.13 -0.02 12.41
C ILE A 119 11.77 1.12 11.59
N ALA A 120 11.75 0.99 10.26
CA ALA A 120 12.23 2.03 9.36
C ALA A 120 11.40 3.34 9.43
N PRO A 121 12.00 4.53 9.25
CA PRO A 121 11.30 5.80 9.38
C PRO A 121 10.06 5.94 8.48
N SER A 122 10.13 5.52 7.22
CA SER A 122 9.00 5.50 6.28
C SER A 122 7.81 4.69 6.80
N THR A 123 8.07 3.52 7.40
CA THR A 123 7.03 2.68 8.01
C THR A 123 6.42 3.35 9.24
N ILE A 124 7.23 4.01 10.08
CA ILE A 124 6.73 4.82 11.22
C ILE A 124 5.79 5.93 10.71
N ARG A 125 6.16 6.62 9.62
CA ARG A 125 5.31 7.65 9.00
C ARG A 125 3.98 7.07 8.48
N HIS A 126 3.97 5.86 7.94
CA HIS A 126 2.74 5.18 7.51
C HIS A 126 1.81 4.87 8.69
N TYR A 127 2.32 4.28 9.76
CA TYR A 127 1.55 4.00 10.97
C TYR A 127 0.98 5.27 11.60
N LYS A 128 1.84 6.28 11.84
CA LYS A 128 1.43 7.59 12.35
C LYS A 128 0.36 8.23 11.48
N GLY A 129 0.54 8.21 10.16
CA GLY A 129 -0.40 8.78 9.20
C GLY A 129 -1.78 8.13 9.25
N ALA A 130 -1.83 6.79 9.29
CA ALA A 130 -3.10 6.05 9.38
C ALA A 130 -3.83 6.33 10.70
N LEU A 131 -3.12 6.28 11.83
CA LEU A 131 -3.71 6.55 13.14
C LEU A 131 -4.18 8.01 13.25
N SER A 132 -3.38 8.97 12.80
CA SER A 132 -3.72 10.39 12.80
C SER A 132 -4.99 10.69 12.00
N ARG A 133 -5.21 10.03 10.86
CA ARG A 133 -6.47 10.18 10.09
C ARG A 133 -7.68 9.70 10.89
N ALA A 134 -7.57 8.55 11.56
CA ALA A 134 -8.63 8.01 12.39
C ALA A 134 -8.92 8.89 13.62
N ILE A 135 -7.88 9.39 14.29
CA ILE A 135 -8.01 10.32 15.42
C ILE A 135 -8.67 11.63 14.98
N ARG A 136 -8.24 12.25 13.88
CA ARG A 136 -8.90 13.47 13.37
C ARG A 136 -10.36 13.23 12.99
N TRP A 137 -10.69 12.05 12.47
CA TRP A 137 -12.08 11.67 12.24
C TRP A 137 -12.84 11.56 13.57
N GLY A 138 -12.23 10.95 14.59
CA GLY A 138 -12.75 10.85 15.95
C GLY A 138 -13.00 12.21 16.60
N VAL A 139 -12.05 13.13 16.56
CA VAL A 139 -12.19 14.50 17.11
C VAL A 139 -13.42 15.21 16.54
N ARG A 140 -13.71 15.05 15.25
CA ARG A 140 -14.89 15.65 14.61
C ARG A 140 -16.20 14.95 14.93
N LYS A 141 -16.17 13.65 15.23
CA LYS A 141 -17.36 12.82 15.44
C LYS A 141 -17.73 12.66 16.91
N PHE A 142 -16.76 12.74 17.81
CA PHE A 142 -16.87 12.52 19.25
C PHE A 142 -16.12 13.63 20.02
N PRO A 143 -16.49 14.91 19.83
CA PRO A 143 -15.74 16.04 20.39
C PRO A 143 -15.64 16.03 21.92
N GLY A 144 -16.58 15.38 22.61
CA GLY A 144 -16.56 15.25 24.08
C GLY A 144 -15.52 14.26 24.64
N TYR A 145 -14.96 13.38 23.81
CA TYR A 145 -14.08 12.28 24.25
C TYR A 145 -12.65 12.42 23.74
N LEU A 146 -12.45 13.21 22.68
CA LEU A 146 -11.15 13.38 22.05
C LEU A 146 -10.99 14.85 21.62
N PRO A 147 -10.39 15.70 22.48
CA PRO A 147 -10.35 17.14 22.23
C PRO A 147 -9.44 17.51 21.06
N LEU A 148 -8.36 16.75 20.85
CA LEU A 148 -7.37 17.02 19.81
C LEU A 148 -6.63 15.74 19.38
N ASN A 149 -5.85 15.84 18.31
CA ASN A 149 -4.97 14.78 17.85
C ASN A 149 -3.52 15.02 18.32
N PRO A 150 -2.98 14.26 19.30
CA PRO A 150 -1.62 14.49 19.81
C PRO A 150 -0.54 14.23 18.76
N LEU A 151 -0.83 13.38 17.75
CA LEU A 151 0.13 13.07 16.68
C LEU A 151 0.41 14.27 15.77
N ASP A 152 -0.41 15.32 15.80
CA ASP A 152 -0.18 16.53 15.01
C ASP A 152 0.86 17.45 15.64
N ALA A 153 1.14 17.30 16.93
CA ALA A 153 2.17 18.05 17.65
C ALA A 153 3.59 17.45 17.52
N LEU A 154 3.72 16.25 16.96
CA LEU A 154 5.03 15.60 16.80
C LEU A 154 6.00 16.47 15.96
N PRO A 155 7.29 16.57 16.36
CA PRO A 155 8.25 17.44 15.70
C PRO A 155 8.57 16.97 14.27
N ARG A 156 9.12 17.87 13.46
CA ARG A 156 9.65 17.48 12.14
C ARG A 156 10.75 16.43 12.33
N GLY A 157 10.75 15.41 11.48
CA GLY A 157 11.72 14.33 11.57
C GLY A 157 11.48 13.34 12.72
N TYR A 158 10.30 13.35 13.38
CA TYR A 158 9.96 12.44 14.48
C TYR A 158 10.25 10.95 14.18
N ALA A 159 10.18 10.54 12.92
CA ALA A 159 10.42 9.16 12.51
C ALA A 159 11.92 8.79 12.41
N ASN A 160 12.81 9.77 12.32
CA ASN A 160 14.25 9.55 12.23
C ASN A 160 14.81 9.21 13.62
N TYR A 161 15.79 8.32 13.67
CA TYR A 161 16.43 7.90 14.92
C TYR A 161 17.31 9.02 15.47
N SER A 162 17.02 9.45 16.70
CA SER A 162 17.85 10.38 17.47
C SER A 162 19.05 9.66 18.08
N ARG A 163 20.01 10.42 18.64
CA ARG A 163 21.15 9.83 19.37
C ARG A 163 20.70 8.95 20.54
N HIS A 164 19.63 9.37 21.25
CA HIS A 164 19.05 8.60 22.35
C HIS A 164 18.41 7.30 21.84
N ASP A 165 17.62 7.37 20.76
CA ASP A 165 17.01 6.18 20.17
C ASP A 165 18.07 5.14 19.74
N VAL A 166 19.22 5.59 19.23
CA VAL A 166 20.33 4.70 18.83
C VAL A 166 20.99 4.07 20.06
N ALA A 167 21.22 4.85 21.12
CA ALA A 167 21.79 4.34 22.36
C ALA A 167 20.92 3.22 22.97
N ASP A 168 19.59 3.41 23.00
CA ASP A 168 18.69 2.42 23.60
C ASP A 168 18.45 1.20 22.70
N SER A 169 18.41 1.40 21.39
CA SER A 169 18.05 0.33 20.44
C SER A 169 19.24 -0.48 19.95
N GLY A 170 20.46 0.06 20.08
CA GLY A 170 21.69 -0.46 19.48
C GLY A 170 21.68 -0.45 17.94
N VAL A 171 20.70 0.19 17.29
CA VAL A 171 20.60 0.24 15.83
C VAL A 171 20.19 1.61 15.33
N GLN A 172 20.60 1.96 14.12
CA GLN A 172 20.08 3.12 13.41
C GLN A 172 19.47 2.69 12.08
N ARG A 173 18.17 2.95 11.91
CA ARG A 173 17.48 2.70 10.64
C ARG A 173 17.29 4.00 9.88
N PHE A 174 17.46 3.92 8.57
CA PHE A 174 17.27 5.02 7.64
C PHE A 174 16.22 4.65 6.61
N ASP A 175 15.66 5.68 5.97
CA ASP A 175 14.97 5.48 4.71
C ASP A 175 16.01 5.17 3.65
N ILE A 176 15.94 3.96 3.11
CA ILE A 176 16.81 3.55 2.01
C ILE A 176 16.07 3.85 0.72
N GLU A 177 16.50 4.91 0.04
CA GLU A 177 16.19 5.05 -1.38
C GLU A 177 17.00 4.02 -2.15
N ARG A 178 16.32 3.29 -3.04
CA ARG A 178 16.92 2.19 -3.78
C ARG A 178 17.23 2.66 -5.18
N ASP A 179 18.52 2.70 -5.50
CA ASP A 179 19.11 3.25 -6.73
C ASP A 179 19.79 2.18 -7.60
N ARG A 180 19.60 0.90 -7.27
CA ARG A 180 20.22 -0.22 -7.97
C ARG A 180 19.80 -0.26 -9.45
N ARG A 181 20.78 -0.15 -10.36
CA ARG A 181 20.64 -0.25 -11.82
C ARG A 181 21.33 -1.48 -12.38
N LEU A 182 20.96 -1.94 -13.57
CA LEU A 182 21.62 -3.09 -14.21
C LEU A 182 23.08 -2.76 -14.56
N GLU A 183 24.00 -3.59 -14.10
CA GLU A 183 25.42 -3.52 -14.45
C GLU A 183 25.71 -4.23 -15.77
N VAL A 184 26.89 -3.99 -16.33
CA VAL A 184 27.31 -4.59 -17.60
C VAL A 184 27.31 -6.13 -17.47
N GLY A 185 26.68 -6.81 -18.42
CA GLY A 185 26.57 -8.28 -18.43
C GLY A 185 25.45 -8.85 -17.56
N GLU A 186 24.85 -8.08 -16.65
CA GLU A 186 23.76 -8.58 -15.79
C GLU A 186 22.52 -8.96 -16.60
N GLU A 187 22.14 -8.11 -17.55
CA GLU A 187 20.98 -8.38 -18.40
C GLU A 187 21.16 -9.70 -19.16
N GLN A 188 22.34 -9.95 -19.73
CA GLN A 188 22.67 -11.17 -20.45
C GLN A 188 22.59 -12.40 -19.54
N ARG A 189 23.15 -12.32 -18.32
CA ARG A 189 23.06 -13.42 -17.34
C ARG A 189 21.63 -13.69 -16.92
N ILE A 190 20.82 -12.65 -16.72
CA ILE A 190 19.39 -12.80 -16.39
C ILE A 190 18.64 -13.50 -17.52
N ARG A 191 18.85 -13.06 -18.77
CA ARG A 191 18.24 -13.67 -19.97
C ARG A 191 18.62 -15.13 -20.10
N LEU A 192 19.89 -15.49 -19.86
CA LEU A 192 20.34 -16.88 -19.84
C LEU A 192 19.53 -17.72 -18.84
N ILE A 193 19.30 -17.22 -17.63
CA ILE A 193 18.48 -17.96 -16.64
C ILE A 193 17.02 -18.07 -17.10
N LEU A 194 16.45 -16.99 -17.63
CA LEU A 194 15.06 -16.97 -18.11
C LEU A 194 14.82 -17.90 -19.29
N SER A 195 15.82 -18.15 -20.14
CA SER A 195 15.77 -19.10 -21.25
C SER A 195 16.08 -20.55 -20.83
N GLY A 196 16.24 -20.83 -19.53
CA GLY A 196 16.55 -22.17 -19.03
C GLY A 196 18.02 -22.56 -19.18
N GLY A 197 18.92 -21.59 -19.31
CA GLY A 197 20.36 -21.79 -19.28
C GLY A 197 20.89 -22.14 -17.88
N VAL A 198 22.11 -22.65 -17.84
CA VAL A 198 22.77 -23.04 -16.58
C VAL A 198 23.39 -21.81 -15.92
N PRO A 199 23.06 -21.52 -14.65
CA PRO A 199 23.72 -20.45 -13.90
C PRO A 199 25.22 -20.66 -13.75
N GLN A 200 25.98 -19.58 -13.70
CA GLN A 200 27.42 -19.64 -13.43
C GLN A 200 27.67 -20.33 -12.08
N GLY A 201 28.56 -21.32 -12.06
CA GLY A 201 28.88 -22.10 -10.86
C GLY A 201 27.84 -23.16 -10.49
N ARG A 202 26.94 -23.55 -11.41
CA ARG A 202 26.04 -24.70 -11.25
C ARG A 202 26.19 -25.68 -12.40
N GLU A 203 25.80 -26.92 -12.14
CA GLU A 203 25.85 -28.01 -13.13
C GLU A 203 24.54 -28.14 -13.92
N VAL A 204 23.41 -27.68 -13.36
CA VAL A 204 22.07 -27.89 -13.94
C VAL A 204 21.30 -26.57 -14.03
N SER A 205 20.52 -26.44 -15.10
CA SER A 205 19.61 -25.31 -15.29
C SER A 205 18.39 -25.38 -14.39
N VAL A 206 17.68 -24.26 -14.25
CA VAL A 206 16.47 -24.20 -13.43
C VAL A 206 15.24 -24.33 -14.30
N ASN A 207 14.37 -25.28 -13.95
CA ASN A 207 13.07 -25.39 -14.56
C ASN A 207 12.15 -24.25 -14.09
N LEU A 208 12.05 -23.20 -14.89
CA LEU A 208 11.13 -22.10 -14.69
C LEU A 208 9.80 -22.41 -15.38
N LYS A 209 8.69 -22.20 -14.68
CA LYS A 209 7.36 -22.30 -15.29
C LYS A 209 7.09 -21.07 -16.16
N TRP A 210 6.65 -21.30 -17.40
CA TRP A 210 6.39 -20.27 -18.42
C TRP A 210 7.61 -19.39 -18.80
N PRO A 211 8.74 -19.98 -19.25
CA PRO A 211 9.93 -19.22 -19.68
C PRO A 211 9.63 -18.10 -20.69
N ALA A 212 8.84 -18.37 -21.73
CA ALA A 212 8.51 -17.35 -22.74
C ALA A 212 7.75 -16.16 -22.13
N ALA A 213 6.78 -16.42 -21.24
CA ALA A 213 6.05 -15.36 -20.54
C ALA A 213 6.96 -14.56 -19.59
N LEU A 214 7.94 -15.21 -18.94
CA LEU A 214 8.90 -14.53 -18.05
C LEU A 214 9.86 -13.63 -18.83
N ASN A 215 10.31 -14.05 -20.01
CA ASN A 215 11.11 -13.21 -20.91
C ASN A 215 10.28 -12.00 -21.38
N CYS A 216 9.05 -12.23 -21.83
CA CYS A 216 8.15 -11.18 -22.27
C CYS A 216 7.91 -10.12 -21.18
N ILE A 217 7.55 -10.53 -19.95
CA ILE A 217 7.32 -9.55 -18.87
C ILE A 217 8.60 -8.85 -18.41
N PHE A 218 9.77 -9.49 -18.55
CA PHE A 218 11.07 -8.86 -18.27
C PHE A 218 11.40 -7.76 -19.29
N ASP A 219 11.19 -8.04 -20.58
CA ASP A 219 11.38 -7.05 -21.65
C ASP A 219 10.40 -5.90 -21.54
N LEU A 220 9.12 -6.20 -21.30
CA LEU A 220 8.13 -5.15 -21.04
C LEU A 220 8.56 -4.28 -19.87
N ALA A 221 9.14 -4.82 -18.80
CA ALA A 221 9.60 -4.03 -17.68
C ALA A 221 10.72 -3.04 -18.07
N LEU A 222 11.70 -3.51 -18.85
CA LEU A 222 12.87 -2.73 -19.28
C LEU A 222 12.56 -1.70 -20.37
N GLU A 223 11.54 -1.96 -21.19
CA GLU A 223 11.29 -1.20 -22.41
C GLU A 223 10.06 -0.27 -22.32
N SER A 224 9.24 -0.39 -21.27
CA SER A 224 8.00 0.39 -21.12
C SER A 224 7.89 1.17 -19.81
N ALA A 225 8.78 0.89 -18.85
CA ALA A 225 8.72 1.37 -17.48
C ALA A 225 7.37 1.11 -16.77
N MET A 226 6.55 0.16 -17.22
CA MET A 226 5.30 -0.20 -16.55
C MET A 226 5.53 -0.79 -15.16
N ARG A 227 4.56 -0.62 -14.24
CA ARG A 227 4.60 -1.31 -12.94
C ARG A 227 4.29 -2.79 -13.13
N LEU A 228 4.86 -3.65 -12.28
CA LEU A 228 4.61 -5.11 -12.32
C LEU A 228 3.12 -5.47 -12.40
N ARG A 229 2.28 -4.80 -11.60
CA ARG A 229 0.83 -5.01 -11.64
C ARG A 229 0.23 -4.62 -12.99
N GLU A 230 0.64 -3.48 -13.55
CA GLU A 230 0.14 -3.00 -14.84
C GLU A 230 0.44 -4.02 -15.94
N MET A 231 1.58 -4.73 -15.87
CA MET A 231 1.97 -5.74 -16.85
C MET A 231 1.24 -7.07 -16.69
N HIS A 232 1.22 -7.65 -15.48
CA HIS A 232 0.65 -9.01 -15.32
C HIS A 232 -0.88 -9.06 -15.41
N THR A 233 -1.55 -7.91 -15.33
CA THR A 233 -3.01 -7.79 -15.53
C THR A 233 -3.38 -7.28 -16.92
N LEU A 234 -2.47 -7.32 -17.90
CA LEU A 234 -2.81 -6.93 -19.27
C LEU A 234 -3.74 -7.95 -19.93
N THR A 235 -4.65 -7.43 -20.74
CA THR A 235 -5.39 -8.21 -21.75
C THR A 235 -4.84 -7.90 -23.14
N ARG A 236 -5.09 -8.76 -24.14
CA ARG A 236 -4.58 -8.55 -25.50
C ARG A 236 -5.25 -7.37 -26.20
N GLN A 237 -6.52 -7.08 -25.90
CA GLN A 237 -7.23 -5.89 -26.39
C GLN A 237 -6.55 -4.57 -25.98
N GLN A 238 -5.77 -4.59 -24.90
CA GLN A 238 -4.99 -3.41 -24.49
C GLN A 238 -3.73 -3.20 -25.34
N VAL A 239 -3.31 -4.19 -26.14
CA VAL A 239 -2.08 -4.17 -26.93
C VAL A 239 -2.39 -3.90 -28.40
N ASP A 240 -1.97 -2.75 -28.90
CA ASP A 240 -2.04 -2.38 -30.32
C ASP A 240 -0.63 -2.47 -30.92
N LEU A 241 -0.30 -3.62 -31.53
CA LEU A 241 1.00 -3.84 -32.17
C LEU A 241 1.24 -2.94 -33.40
N PRO A 242 0.27 -2.72 -34.31
CA PRO A 242 0.44 -1.78 -35.42
C PRO A 242 0.80 -0.37 -34.96
N ARG A 243 0.13 0.16 -33.93
CA ARG A 243 0.45 1.48 -33.35
C ARG A 243 1.60 1.45 -32.35
N ARG A 244 2.06 0.26 -31.96
CA ARG A 244 3.10 0.02 -30.94
C ARG A 244 2.74 0.69 -29.61
N THR A 245 1.53 0.46 -29.12
CA THR A 245 1.05 1.05 -27.86
C THR A 245 0.33 0.05 -26.98
N ILE A 246 0.45 0.22 -25.67
CA ILE A 246 -0.39 -0.44 -24.66
C ILE A 246 -1.28 0.58 -23.98
N PHE A 247 -2.59 0.33 -23.96
CA PHE A 247 -3.54 1.16 -23.24
C PHE A 247 -3.74 0.65 -21.82
N LEU A 248 -3.29 1.39 -20.82
CA LEU A 248 -3.50 1.05 -19.41
C LEU A 248 -4.77 1.70 -18.89
N ASP A 249 -5.83 0.90 -18.71
CA ASP A 249 -7.04 1.35 -18.03
C ASP A 249 -6.81 1.42 -16.51
N LYS A 250 -7.59 2.26 -15.82
CA LYS A 250 -7.37 2.68 -14.41
C LYS A 250 -6.80 1.58 -13.51
N THR A 251 -5.61 1.80 -12.97
CA THR A 251 -5.21 1.19 -11.69
C THR A 251 -5.51 2.16 -10.56
N LYS A 252 -5.76 1.66 -9.35
CA LYS A 252 -6.14 2.43 -8.14
C LYS A 252 -5.27 3.69 -7.86
N ASN A 253 -4.03 3.74 -8.37
CA ASN A 253 -3.11 4.88 -8.18
C ASN A 253 -2.57 5.45 -9.52
N GLY A 254 -3.01 4.95 -10.68
CA GLY A 254 -2.49 5.32 -12.00
C GLY A 254 -3.45 6.20 -12.79
N SER A 255 -2.92 7.15 -13.56
CA SER A 255 -3.68 7.81 -14.64
C SER A 255 -3.87 6.82 -15.79
N LYS A 256 -5.03 6.92 -16.47
CA LYS A 256 -5.18 6.31 -17.79
C LYS A 256 -4.06 6.85 -18.68
N ARG A 257 -3.33 5.96 -19.34
CA ARG A 257 -2.25 6.37 -20.24
C ARG A 257 -2.02 5.33 -21.32
N GLN A 258 -1.57 5.81 -22.47
CA GLN A 258 -0.98 4.98 -23.50
C GLN A 258 0.52 4.93 -23.26
N VAL A 259 1.05 3.71 -23.23
CA VAL A 259 2.48 3.44 -23.09
C VAL A 259 3.00 3.04 -24.47
N PRO A 260 3.92 3.82 -25.08
CA PRO A 260 4.55 3.43 -26.32
C PRO A 260 5.46 2.22 -26.09
N LEU A 261 5.59 1.38 -27.11
CA LEU A 261 6.44 0.21 -27.11
C LEU A 261 7.65 0.47 -28.01
N THR A 262 8.85 0.15 -27.50
CA THR A 262 10.06 0.10 -28.33
C THR A 262 9.96 -1.06 -29.32
N SER A 263 10.81 -1.06 -30.35
CA SER A 263 10.92 -2.21 -31.27
C SER A 263 11.23 -3.50 -30.51
N VAL A 264 12.11 -3.45 -29.51
CA VAL A 264 12.46 -4.58 -28.65
C VAL A 264 11.22 -5.14 -27.93
N ALA A 265 10.39 -4.27 -27.35
CA ALA A 265 9.16 -4.71 -26.69
C ALA A 265 8.15 -5.33 -27.66
N VAL A 266 8.04 -4.79 -28.87
CA VAL A 266 7.17 -5.32 -29.94
C VAL A 266 7.64 -6.71 -30.36
N ASP A 267 8.94 -6.88 -30.58
CA ASP A 267 9.52 -8.16 -31.01
C ASP A 267 9.39 -9.22 -29.92
N SER A 268 9.59 -8.84 -28.65
CA SER A 268 9.35 -9.72 -27.50
C SER A 268 7.89 -10.19 -27.40
N LEU A 269 6.92 -9.28 -27.62
CA LEU A 269 5.50 -9.62 -27.66
C LEU A 269 5.15 -10.56 -28.84
N LYS A 270 5.73 -10.33 -30.02
CA LYS A 270 5.53 -11.21 -31.19
C LYS A 270 6.07 -12.61 -30.94
N SER A 271 7.32 -12.71 -30.47
CA SER A 271 7.95 -13.98 -30.09
C SER A 271 7.14 -14.70 -29.01
N TYR A 272 6.61 -13.98 -28.03
CA TYR A 272 5.71 -14.55 -27.02
C TYR A 272 4.43 -15.13 -27.65
N TYR A 273 3.78 -14.40 -28.57
CA TYR A 273 2.60 -14.90 -29.27
C TYR A 273 2.90 -16.17 -30.08
N GLU A 274 4.05 -16.24 -30.76
CA GLU A 274 4.50 -17.41 -31.49
C GLU A 274 4.73 -18.62 -30.57
N HIS A 275 5.35 -18.42 -29.40
CA HIS A 275 5.52 -19.48 -28.40
C HIS A 275 4.19 -20.02 -27.88
N VAL A 276 3.21 -19.15 -27.64
CA VAL A 276 1.86 -19.59 -27.23
C VAL A 276 1.17 -20.36 -28.35
N ALA A 277 1.24 -19.87 -29.59
CA ALA A 277 0.62 -20.53 -30.74
C ALA A 277 1.22 -21.91 -31.04
N SER A 278 2.54 -22.06 -30.86
CA SER A 278 3.28 -23.31 -31.08
C SER A 278 3.38 -24.20 -29.84
N ALA A 279 2.77 -23.81 -28.71
CA ALA A 279 2.91 -24.49 -27.41
C ALA A 279 4.36 -24.71 -26.96
N SER A 280 5.29 -23.89 -27.45
CA SER A 280 6.74 -23.97 -27.18
C SER A 280 7.15 -22.98 -26.09
N GLY A 281 8.45 -22.92 -25.73
CA GLY A 281 8.93 -21.98 -24.71
C GLY A 281 8.29 -22.16 -23.33
N GLY A 282 7.87 -23.40 -23.03
CA GLY A 282 7.13 -23.78 -21.83
C GLY A 282 5.70 -23.24 -21.75
N MET A 283 5.09 -22.89 -22.90
CA MET A 283 3.70 -22.41 -23.02
C MET A 283 2.66 -23.52 -23.27
N ALA A 284 3.06 -24.79 -23.22
CA ALA A 284 2.14 -25.92 -23.34
C ALA A 284 0.97 -25.83 -22.34
N GLY A 285 -0.26 -25.93 -22.85
CA GLY A 285 -1.50 -25.86 -22.07
C GLY A 285 -1.95 -24.45 -21.68
N PHE A 286 -1.24 -23.39 -22.08
CA PHE A 286 -1.75 -22.02 -21.93
C PHE A 286 -2.44 -21.56 -23.21
N GLN A 287 -3.59 -20.91 -23.04
CA GLN A 287 -4.33 -20.24 -24.10
C GLN A 287 -4.79 -18.86 -23.59
N PHE A 288 -5.03 -17.94 -24.51
CA PHE A 288 -5.49 -16.57 -24.21
C PHE A 288 -6.98 -16.53 -23.81
N GLU A 289 -7.37 -17.36 -22.84
CA GLU A 289 -8.73 -17.40 -22.30
C GLU A 289 -9.11 -16.04 -21.71
N ASN A 290 -10.33 -15.58 -21.99
CA ASN A 290 -10.84 -14.27 -21.55
C ASN A 290 -9.93 -13.09 -21.90
N ASP A 291 -9.22 -13.18 -23.03
CA ASP A 291 -8.31 -12.14 -23.53
C ASP A 291 -7.09 -11.86 -22.63
N ILE A 292 -6.84 -12.68 -21.60
CA ILE A 292 -5.75 -12.46 -20.64
C ILE A 292 -4.40 -12.68 -21.34
N LEU A 293 -3.48 -11.72 -21.23
CA LEU A 293 -2.20 -11.77 -21.94
C LEU A 293 -1.19 -12.73 -21.30
N LEU A 294 -1.12 -12.80 -19.97
CA LEU A 294 -0.07 -13.52 -19.23
C LEU A 294 -0.63 -14.60 -18.29
N PRO A 295 0.08 -15.73 -18.09
CA PRO A 295 -0.48 -16.97 -17.53
C PRO A 295 -0.69 -16.97 -16.00
N TRP A 296 -0.32 -15.89 -15.29
CA TRP A 296 -0.39 -15.86 -13.82
C TRP A 296 -1.65 -15.21 -13.27
N TRP A 297 -2.36 -14.45 -14.11
CA TRP A 297 -3.60 -13.78 -13.73
C TRP A 297 -4.78 -14.50 -14.39
N ASN A 298 -5.91 -14.54 -13.70
CA ASN A 298 -7.11 -15.26 -14.12
C ASN A 298 -8.29 -14.32 -14.38
N GLY A 299 -8.04 -13.03 -14.59
CA GLY A 299 -9.09 -12.03 -14.77
C GLY A 299 -9.69 -11.48 -13.47
N SER A 300 -9.34 -12.04 -12.30
CA SER A 300 -9.89 -11.59 -11.01
C SER A 300 -9.57 -10.11 -10.74
N ARG A 301 -10.62 -9.34 -10.44
CA ARG A 301 -10.52 -7.93 -10.03
C ARG A 301 -10.31 -7.77 -8.52
N GLU A 302 -10.29 -8.87 -7.77
CA GLU A 302 -10.04 -8.83 -6.34
C GLU A 302 -8.59 -8.43 -6.04
N LYS A 303 -8.42 -7.41 -5.19
CA LYS A 303 -7.10 -6.87 -4.83
C LYS A 303 -6.18 -7.93 -4.22
N ILE A 304 -6.74 -8.85 -3.44
CA ILE A 304 -5.99 -9.93 -2.79
C ILE A 304 -5.42 -10.89 -3.84
N ALA A 305 -6.21 -11.30 -4.83
CA ALA A 305 -5.77 -12.16 -5.93
C ALA A 305 -4.64 -11.50 -6.74
N ILE A 306 -4.84 -10.23 -7.15
CA ILE A 306 -3.83 -9.44 -7.89
C ILE A 306 -2.53 -9.27 -7.09
N ASN A 307 -2.62 -9.03 -5.78
CA ASN A 307 -1.46 -8.93 -4.91
C ASN A 307 -0.72 -10.25 -4.77
N ARG A 308 -1.44 -11.38 -4.69
CA ARG A 308 -0.83 -12.71 -4.63
C ARG A 308 0.00 -13.01 -5.87
N VAL A 309 -0.50 -12.65 -7.06
CA VAL A 309 0.24 -12.76 -8.33
C VAL A 309 1.49 -11.89 -8.31
N SER A 310 1.35 -10.62 -7.90
CA SER A 310 2.47 -9.68 -7.78
C SER A 310 3.57 -10.22 -6.85
N SER A 311 3.20 -10.69 -5.65
CA SER A 311 4.14 -11.27 -4.68
C SER A 311 4.77 -12.58 -5.15
N ARG A 312 4.06 -13.38 -5.96
CA ARG A 312 4.62 -14.58 -6.58
C ARG A 312 5.67 -14.22 -7.62
N LEU A 313 5.35 -13.32 -8.55
CA LEU A 313 6.27 -12.86 -9.59
C LEU A 313 7.52 -12.19 -9.00
N SER A 314 7.35 -11.31 -8.02
CA SER A 314 8.49 -10.71 -7.30
C SER A 314 9.43 -11.77 -6.72
N ARG A 315 8.91 -12.85 -6.13
CA ARG A 315 9.72 -13.96 -5.60
C ARG A 315 10.37 -14.82 -6.68
N VAL A 316 9.74 -14.97 -7.85
CA VAL A 316 10.35 -15.65 -8.99
C VAL A 316 11.56 -14.83 -9.46
N PHE A 317 11.38 -13.54 -9.72
CA PHE A 317 12.47 -12.68 -10.20
C PHE A 317 13.59 -12.48 -9.17
N ILE A 318 13.29 -12.35 -7.86
CA ILE A 318 14.34 -12.32 -6.83
C ILE A 318 15.23 -13.58 -6.91
N ARG A 319 14.62 -14.76 -7.11
CA ARG A 319 15.39 -16.00 -7.27
C ARG A 319 16.18 -15.99 -8.57
N THR A 320 15.57 -15.60 -9.69
CA THR A 320 16.24 -15.47 -10.99
C THR A 320 17.47 -14.56 -10.90
N PHE A 321 17.32 -13.37 -10.32
CA PHE A 321 18.41 -12.40 -10.19
C PHE A 321 19.52 -12.92 -9.29
N LYS A 322 19.19 -13.55 -8.16
CA LYS A 322 20.20 -14.19 -7.30
C LYS A 322 20.99 -15.26 -8.07
N MET A 323 20.32 -16.06 -8.90
CA MET A 323 20.98 -17.09 -9.71
C MET A 323 21.83 -16.50 -10.85
N ALA A 324 21.45 -15.35 -11.38
CA ALA A 324 22.23 -14.60 -12.35
C ALA A 324 23.41 -13.82 -11.71
N GLY A 325 23.66 -13.97 -10.41
CA GLY A 325 24.69 -13.21 -9.67
C GLY A 325 24.37 -11.73 -9.53
N CYS A 326 23.11 -11.33 -9.71
CA CYS A 326 22.64 -9.94 -9.60
C CYS A 326 22.10 -9.70 -8.18
N GLU A 327 22.98 -9.81 -7.18
CA GLU A 327 22.56 -9.75 -5.78
C GLU A 327 21.93 -8.39 -5.45
N GLY A 328 20.87 -8.46 -4.64
CA GLY A 328 20.20 -7.25 -4.20
C GLY A 328 19.49 -6.50 -5.31
N LEU A 329 19.23 -7.06 -6.51
CA LEU A 329 18.30 -6.56 -7.55
C LEU A 329 16.85 -7.03 -7.29
N ARG A 330 15.85 -6.22 -7.63
CA ARG A 330 14.42 -6.48 -7.48
C ARG A 330 13.69 -6.10 -8.76
N PHE A 331 12.53 -6.71 -9.00
CA PHE A 331 11.78 -6.47 -10.23
C PHE A 331 11.36 -5.00 -10.39
N HIS A 332 11.11 -4.29 -9.29
CA HIS A 332 10.78 -2.87 -9.36
C HIS A 332 11.93 -2.01 -9.90
N ASP A 333 13.18 -2.43 -9.71
CA ASP A 333 14.35 -1.70 -10.20
C ASP A 333 14.40 -1.68 -11.73
N LEU A 334 13.79 -2.66 -12.41
CA LEU A 334 13.68 -2.66 -13.88
C LEU A 334 12.89 -1.44 -14.39
N ARG A 335 11.92 -0.94 -13.61
CA ARG A 335 11.22 0.29 -13.96
C ARG A 335 12.11 1.53 -13.80
N HIS A 336 13.00 1.54 -12.80
CA HIS A 336 14.03 2.59 -12.65
C HIS A 336 15.01 2.54 -13.81
N GLU A 337 15.46 1.35 -14.17
CA GLU A 337 16.34 1.12 -15.30
C GLU A 337 15.69 1.56 -16.62
N ALA A 338 14.44 1.17 -16.88
CA ALA A 338 13.70 1.59 -18.07
C ALA A 338 13.56 3.12 -18.17
N THR A 339 13.23 3.77 -17.05
CA THR A 339 13.12 5.25 -17.00
C THR A 339 14.47 5.90 -17.30
N SER A 340 15.56 5.37 -16.74
CA SER A 340 16.92 5.86 -17.03
C SER A 340 17.29 5.65 -18.50
N ARG A 341 16.97 4.48 -19.07
CA ARG A 341 17.17 4.19 -20.50
C ARG A 341 16.41 5.15 -21.41
N PHE A 342 15.23 5.63 -21.03
CA PHE A 342 14.53 6.63 -21.82
C PHE A 342 15.31 7.95 -21.87
N PHE A 343 15.87 8.42 -20.77
CA PHE A 343 16.73 9.61 -20.78
C PHE A 343 18.06 9.39 -21.53
N GLU A 344 18.61 8.18 -21.46
CA GLU A 344 19.93 7.88 -22.02
C GLU A 344 19.89 7.56 -23.52
N ARG A 345 18.86 6.84 -23.97
CA ARG A 345 18.79 6.21 -25.31
C ARG A 345 17.76 6.84 -26.23
N THR A 346 17.02 7.85 -25.78
CA THR A 346 16.00 8.53 -26.60
C THR A 346 16.21 10.05 -26.58
N GLN A 347 15.50 10.75 -27.45
CA GLN A 347 15.43 12.22 -27.47
C GLN A 347 14.14 12.75 -26.82
N LEU A 348 13.48 11.94 -26.00
CA LEU A 348 12.24 12.32 -25.33
C LEU A 348 12.52 13.40 -24.27
N SER A 349 11.63 14.38 -24.20
CA SER A 349 11.61 15.38 -23.14
C SER A 349 11.16 14.78 -21.80
N ASP A 350 11.51 15.45 -20.69
CA ASP A 350 11.06 15.10 -19.35
C ASP A 350 9.54 14.94 -19.25
N LEU A 351 8.78 15.79 -19.96
CA LEU A 351 7.32 15.73 -19.99
C LEU A 351 6.82 14.45 -20.67
N GLU A 352 7.42 14.07 -21.79
CA GLU A 352 7.09 12.84 -22.52
C GLU A 352 7.42 11.62 -21.68
N ILE A 353 8.61 11.57 -21.08
CA ILE A 353 9.03 10.47 -20.18
C ILE A 353 8.09 10.41 -18.96
N SER A 354 7.70 11.55 -18.39
CA SER A 354 6.73 11.60 -17.28
C SER A 354 5.38 11.04 -17.70
N LYS A 355 4.91 11.33 -18.91
CA LYS A 355 3.65 10.82 -19.48
C LYS A 355 3.71 9.31 -19.69
N ILE A 356 4.82 8.78 -20.21
CA ILE A 356 5.06 7.34 -20.43
C ILE A 356 5.10 6.58 -19.11
N THR A 357 5.94 7.05 -18.19
CA THR A 357 6.15 6.42 -16.88
C THR A 357 4.92 6.59 -15.96
N GLY A 358 4.10 7.62 -16.19
CA GLY A 358 2.91 7.92 -15.38
C GLY A 358 3.26 8.59 -14.05
N HIS A 359 4.30 9.42 -14.02
CA HIS A 359 4.61 10.29 -12.89
C HIS A 359 3.79 11.58 -12.98
N LYS A 360 3.13 11.97 -11.88
CA LYS A 360 2.29 13.19 -11.83
C LYS A 360 3.06 14.45 -11.39
N ASP A 361 4.21 14.25 -10.77
CA ASP A 361 5.08 15.30 -10.23
C ASP A 361 6.50 15.01 -10.73
N ILE A 362 7.18 16.04 -11.22
CA ILE A 362 8.55 15.95 -11.72
C ILE A 362 9.52 15.52 -10.61
N ARG A 363 9.24 15.87 -9.35
CA ARG A 363 10.03 15.39 -8.19
C ARG A 363 9.93 13.88 -8.02
N MET A 364 8.86 13.24 -8.47
CA MET A 364 8.79 11.79 -8.51
C MET A 364 9.65 11.25 -9.65
N LEU A 365 9.64 11.88 -10.82
CA LEU A 365 10.47 11.48 -11.97
C LEU A 365 11.97 11.58 -11.67
N GLN A 366 12.39 12.64 -10.97
CA GLN A 366 13.79 12.86 -10.59
C GLN A 366 14.38 11.72 -9.76
N ARG A 367 13.57 10.95 -9.00
CA ARG A 367 14.04 9.75 -8.27
C ARG A 367 14.36 8.55 -9.17
N TYR A 368 13.90 8.59 -10.42
CA TYR A 368 14.11 7.55 -11.42
C TYR A 368 15.15 7.99 -12.47
N ALA A 369 15.45 9.28 -12.56
CA ALA A 369 16.50 9.84 -13.40
C ALA A 369 17.86 9.75 -12.70
N ASN A 370 18.28 8.53 -12.34
CA ASN A 370 19.63 8.27 -11.84
C ASN A 370 20.59 8.19 -13.04
N LEU A 371 20.77 9.32 -13.70
CA LEU A 371 21.68 9.48 -14.84
C LEU A 371 23.10 9.16 -14.36
N ARG A 372 23.78 8.25 -15.04
CA ARG A 372 25.18 7.94 -14.71
C ARG A 372 26.04 9.13 -15.09
N ALA A 373 26.90 9.57 -14.17
CA ALA A 373 27.86 10.63 -14.44
C ALA A 373 28.77 10.28 -15.63
N SER A 374 29.10 9.01 -15.83
CA SER A 374 29.85 8.52 -17.01
C SER A 374 29.14 8.84 -18.33
N ASP A 375 27.82 8.68 -18.36
CA ASP A 375 27.03 8.83 -19.58
C ASP A 375 26.78 10.32 -19.85
N LEU A 376 26.68 11.12 -18.79
CA LEU A 376 26.68 12.58 -18.88
C LEU A 376 28.03 13.09 -19.39
N ALA A 377 29.15 12.56 -18.90
CA ALA A 377 30.48 12.97 -19.32
C ALA A 377 30.72 12.74 -20.82
N GLN A 378 30.17 11.67 -21.41
CA GLN A 378 30.22 11.46 -22.87
C GLN A 378 29.47 12.52 -23.69
N LYS A 379 28.53 13.23 -23.06
CA LYS A 379 27.76 14.33 -23.68
C LYS A 379 28.36 15.71 -23.36
N MET A 380 29.36 15.78 -22.49
CA MET A 380 30.11 17.00 -22.22
C MET A 380 31.11 17.23 -23.37
N TRP A 381 31.47 18.49 -23.57
CA TRP A 381 32.17 19.00 -24.77
C TRP A 381 33.52 18.35 -25.05
#